data_AF-A0A5H2PJ36-F1
#
_entry.id   AF-A0A5H2PJ36-F1
#
_cell.length_a   1.000
_cell.length_b   1.000
_cell.length_c   1.000
_cell.angle_alpha   90.00
_cell.angle_beta   90.00
_cell.angle_gamma   90.00
#
_symmetry.space_group_name_H-M   'P 1'
#
loop_
_entity.id
_entity.type
_entity.pdbx_description
1 polymer ?
#
loop_
_entity_poly.entity_id
_entity_poly.type
_entity_poly.pdbx_seq_one_letter_code
_entity_poly.pdbx_strand_id
1 'polypeptide(L)' 'MPADKLGQYIRSELFLKRANEAVAKAVRELEAKGIKPVYITRQRQDPSHTIKSDGEEQK' A
#
# COMPACT_ATOMS: atom_id res chain seq x y z
N MET A 1 19.97 8.75 15.46
CA MET A 1 19.53 7.78 14.43
C MET A 1 19.14 8.58 13.19
N PRO A 2 19.63 8.30 11.97
CA PRO A 2 19.15 9.01 10.79
C PRO A 2 17.71 8.57 10.58
N ALA A 3 16.77 9.49 10.77
CA ALA A 3 15.37 9.18 11.01
C ALA A 3 14.69 8.42 9.85
N ASP A 4 15.27 8.41 8.65
CA ASP A 4 14.60 7.93 7.43
C ASP A 4 15.20 6.66 6.80
N LYS A 5 16.04 5.91 7.51
CA LYS A 5 16.61 4.65 6.96
C LYS A 5 15.54 3.64 6.55
N LEU A 6 14.50 3.51 7.37
CA LEU A 6 13.38 2.61 7.08
C LEU A 6 12.60 3.09 5.84
N GLY A 7 12.27 4.38 5.81
CA GLY A 7 11.55 4.97 4.68
C GLY A 7 12.32 4.92 3.36
N GLN A 8 13.65 5.00 3.41
CA GLN A 8 14.51 4.82 2.25
C GLN A 8 14.54 3.35 1.80
N TYR A 9 14.62 2.41 2.74
CA TYR A 9 14.58 0.99 2.42
C TYR A 9 13.24 0.56 1.82
N ILE A 10 12.11 1.03 2.36
CA ILE A 10 10.76 0.73 1.83
C ILE A 10 10.60 1.24 0.39
N ARG A 11 11.23 2.38 0.05
CA ARG A 11 11.22 2.93 -1.31
C ARG A 11 12.28 2.32 -2.23
N SER A 12 13.15 1.47 -1.71
CA SER A 12 14.22 0.86 -2.51
C SER A 12 13.65 -0.18 -3.48
N GLU A 13 14.31 -0.31 -4.63
CA GLU A 13 13.98 -1.33 -5.63
C GLU A 13 14.07 -2.75 -5.05
N LEU A 14 15.04 -2.97 -4.15
CA LEU A 14 15.23 -4.25 -3.48
C LEU A 14 14.00 -4.64 -2.65
N PHE A 15 13.45 -3.69 -1.88
CA PHE A 15 12.23 -3.92 -1.11
C PHE A 15 11.04 -4.17 -2.04
N LEU A 16 10.86 -3.35 -3.07
CA LEU A 16 9.77 -3.51 -4.04
C LEU A 16 9.81 -4.88 -4.73
N LYS A 17 11.00 -5.33 -5.14
CA LYS A 17 11.19 -6.66 -5.74
C LYS A 17 10.75 -7.77 -4.79
N ARG A 18 11.23 -7.74 -3.53
CA ARG A 18 10.89 -8.75 -2.51
C ARG A 18 9.39 -8.73 -2.17
N ALA A 19 8.80 -7.55 -2.05
CA ALA A 19 7.39 -7.39 -1.78
C ALA A 19 6.54 -7.96 -2.92
N ASN A 20 6.89 -7.65 -4.17
CA ASN A 20 6.20 -8.16 -5.35
C ASN A 20 6.32 -9.69 -5.46
N GLU A 21 7.49 -10.26 -5.20
CA GLU A 21 7.69 -11.72 -5.19
C GLU A 21 6.83 -12.40 -4.12
N ALA A 22 6.79 -11.84 -2.90
CA ALA A 22 5.97 -12.37 -1.81
C ALA A 22 4.47 -12.30 -2.13
N VAL A 23 4.01 -11.16 -2.68
CA VAL A 23 2.61 -10.99 -3.11
C VAL A 23 2.27 -11.97 -4.23
N ALA A 24 3.12 -12.13 -5.23
CA ALA A 24 2.90 -13.08 -6.33
C ALA A 24 2.77 -14.52 -5.84
N LYS A 25 3.60 -14.92 -4.86
CA LYS A 25 3.49 -16.24 -4.23
C LYS A 25 2.15 -16.42 -3.51
N ALA A 26 1.76 -15.44 -2.70
CA ALA A 26 0.48 -15.48 -1.98
C ALA A 26 -0.72 -15.56 -2.93
N VAL A 27 -0.70 -14.78 -4.02
CA VAL A 27 -1.74 -14.82 -5.06
C VAL A 27 -1.84 -16.21 -5.68
N ARG A 28 -0.72 -16.83 -6.06
CA ARG A 28 -0.73 -18.20 -6.61
C ARG A 28 -1.33 -19.22 -5.65
N GLU A 29 -1.02 -19.12 -4.36
CA GLU A 29 -1.58 -20.02 -3.34
C GLU A 29 -3.10 -19.83 -3.14
N LEU A 30 -3.58 -18.58 -3.27
CA LEU A 30 -5.01 -18.28 -3.21
C LEU A 30 -5.75 -18.78 -4.45
N GLU A 31 -5.16 -18.60 -5.64
CA GLU A 31 -5.70 -19.11 -6.91
C GLU A 31 -5.79 -20.64 -6.90
N ALA A 32 -4.77 -21.32 -6.37
CA ALA A 32 -4.79 -22.78 -6.21
C ALA A 32 -5.92 -23.27 -5.29
N LYS A 33 -6.40 -22.42 -4.37
CA LYS A 33 -7.57 -22.67 -3.51
C LYS A 33 -8.90 -22.23 -4.16
N GLY A 34 -8.87 -21.77 -5.42
CA GLY A 34 -10.04 -21.28 -6.15
C GLY A 34 -10.45 -19.85 -5.79
N ILE A 35 -9.65 -19.12 -5.01
CA ILE A 35 -9.93 -17.75 -4.60
C ILE A 35 -9.31 -16.81 -5.64
N LYS A 36 -10.14 -16.16 -6.45
CA LYS A 36 -9.68 -15.23 -7.48
C LYS A 36 -9.32 -13.86 -6.86
N PRO A 37 -8.13 -13.31 -7.13
CA PRO A 37 -7.78 -11.97 -6.66
C PRO A 37 -8.64 -10.91 -7.36
N VAL A 38 -9.11 -9.92 -6.59
CA VAL A 38 -9.78 -8.73 -7.12
C VAL A 38 -8.82 -7.56 -6.98
N TYR A 39 -8.37 -7.03 -8.11
CA TYR A 39 -7.50 -5.86 -8.15
C TYR A 39 -8.34 -4.59 -8.09
N ILE A 40 -8.11 -3.76 -7.07
CA ILE A 40 -8.72 -2.44 -6.94
C ILE A 40 -7.68 -1.41 -7.37
N THR A 41 -7.91 -0.77 -8.51
CA THR A 41 -7.09 0.37 -8.93
C THR A 41 -7.49 1.58 -8.09
N ARG A 42 -6.64 1.95 -7.12
CA ARG A 42 -6.80 3.23 -6.42
C ARG A 42 -6.39 4.32 -7.39
N GLN A 43 -7.33 5.17 -7.80
CA GLN A 43 -6.97 6.42 -8.45
C GLN A 43 -6.09 7.20 -7.48
N ARG A 44 -4.89 7.55 -7.91
CA ARG A 44 -3.95 8.35 -7.13
C ARG A 44 -4.60 9.74 -7.00
N GLN A 45 -5.33 9.97 -5.91
CA GLN A 45 -5.76 11.33 -5.57
C GLN A 45 -4.49 12.17 -5.46
N ASP A 46 -4.43 13.22 -6.28
CA ASP A 46 -3.40 14.23 -6.17
C ASP A 46 -3.25 14.66 -4.70
N PRO A 47 -2.03 14.88 -4.20
CA PRO A 47 -1.77 15.28 -2.81
C PRO A 47 -2.40 16.62 -2.40
N SER A 48 -3.15 17.26 -3.31
CA SER A 48 -3.90 18.50 -3.11
C SER A 48 -5.22 18.31 -2.34
N HIS A 49 -5.72 17.08 -2.15
CA HIS A 49 -6.94 16.85 -1.39
C HIS A 49 -6.64 16.93 0.12
N THR A 50 -6.51 18.16 0.60
CA THR A 50 -6.61 18.49 2.03
C THR A 50 -7.94 17.94 2.52
N ILE A 51 -7.89 16.89 3.34
CA ILE A 51 -9.03 16.51 4.18
C ILE A 51 -9.23 17.70 5.12
N LYS A 52 -10.16 18.59 4.76
CA LYS A 52 -10.76 19.51 5.72
C LYS A 52 -11.52 18.63 6.70
N SER A 53 -10.94 18.43 7.88
CA SER A 53 -11.67 17.95 9.04
C SER A 53 -12.67 19.03 9.44
N ASP A 54 -13.81 19.08 8.76
CA ASP A 54 -15.01 19.71 9.28
C ASP A 54 -15.78 18.63 10.07
N GLY A 55 -15.89 18.86 11.38
CA GLY A 55 -16.54 17.98 12.35
C GLY A 55 -16.32 18.58 13.74
N GLU A 56 -16.90 19.75 13.97
CA GLU A 56 -18.18 19.91 14.69
C GLU A 56 -17.97 19.90 16.21
N GLU A 57 -17.99 21.12 16.73
CA GLU A 57 -18.21 21.50 18.11
C GLU A 57 -19.59 21.02 18.55
N GLN A 58 -19.63 20.09 19.52
CA GLN A 58 -20.77 19.73 20.36
C GLN A 58 -20.14 19.32 21.72
N LYS A 59 -20.45 19.86 22.89
CA LYS A 59 -21.55 20.66 23.41
C LYS A 59 -21.09 21.25 24.75
#